data_AF-A0AAN8P6H5-F1
#
_entry.id   AF-A0AAN8P6H5-F1
#
_cell.length_a   1.000
_cell.length_b   1.000
_cell.length_c   1.000
_cell.angle_alpha   90.00
_cell.angle_beta   90.00
_cell.angle_gamma   90.00
#
_symmetry.space_group_name_H-M   'P 1'
#
loop_
_entity.id
_entity.type
_entity.pdbx_description
1 polymer ?
#
loop_
_entity_poly.entity_id
_entity_poly.type
_entity_poly.pdbx_seq_one_letter_code
_entity_poly.pdbx_strand_id
1 'polypeptide(L)'
;MAFLFHQVRLNKVLHSKNSFTEFDSNADLHETKEVIDKEALPGGSGGYEHDFLTTFMTRAKIVFPRSPYLNLATARNNYQSWDQDSGFRTIVGALDVFLVKFPNHSLSKFRMGTIPSRWRDCSALKSIYEIIERYTLEKLIVFLSWCWEDALFPEIESMWAKVISAHGQPDGYFPYMADFGFVNRSPYSTTSNPAIHLFVSTLFACLGDKRGFNSLIQ
;
A
#
# COMPACT_ATOMS: atom_id res chain seq x y z
N MET A 1 14.46 30.28 -40.29
CA MET A 1 12.99 30.42 -40.11
C MET A 1 12.22 29.10 -39.94
N ALA A 2 12.86 27.95 -39.68
CA ALA A 2 12.14 26.67 -39.44
C ALA A 2 11.93 26.34 -37.95
N PHE A 3 12.69 26.95 -37.04
CA PHE A 3 12.62 26.66 -35.60
C PHE A 3 11.51 27.41 -34.84
N LEU A 4 11.02 28.54 -35.35
CA LEU A 4 9.93 29.29 -34.72
C LEU A 4 8.54 28.70 -35.01
N PHE A 5 8.35 28.07 -36.18
CA PHE A 5 7.08 27.42 -36.54
C PHE A 5 6.83 26.11 -35.76
N HIS A 6 7.88 25.43 -35.30
CA HIS A 6 7.73 24.20 -34.53
C HIS A 6 7.31 24.47 -33.07
N GLN A 7 7.82 25.56 -32.47
CA GLN A 7 7.44 26.01 -31.12
C GLN A 7 5.98 26.51 -31.06
N VAL A 8 5.49 27.21 -32.09
CA VAL A 8 4.09 27.67 -32.13
C VAL A 8 3.10 26.51 -32.29
N ARG A 9 3.50 25.43 -32.98
CA ARG A 9 2.64 24.24 -33.17
C ARG A 9 2.52 23.40 -31.91
N LEU A 10 3.56 23.34 -31.07
CA LEU A 10 3.50 22.66 -29.76
C LEU A 10 2.66 23.45 -28.74
N ASN A 11 2.75 24.78 -28.72
CA ASN A 11 1.92 25.60 -27.82
C ASN A 11 0.42 25.60 -28.15
N LYS A 12 0.04 25.46 -29.44
CA LYS A 12 -1.39 25.27 -29.80
C LYS A 12 -1.93 23.89 -29.42
N VAL A 13 -1.10 22.84 -29.41
CA VAL A 13 -1.53 21.50 -28.96
C VAL A 13 -1.67 21.45 -27.43
N LEU A 14 -0.88 22.25 -26.70
CA LEU A 14 -1.01 22.38 -25.24
C LEU A 14 -2.24 23.21 -24.84
N HIS A 15 -2.63 24.25 -25.59
CA HIS A 15 -3.84 25.02 -25.29
C HIS A 15 -5.16 24.41 -25.82
N SER A 16 -5.10 23.48 -26.77
CA SER A 16 -6.29 22.80 -27.32
C SER A 16 -6.80 21.63 -26.46
N LYS A 17 -6.08 21.22 -25.41
CA LYS A 17 -6.50 20.14 -24.50
C LYS A 17 -7.17 20.62 -23.21
N ASN A 18 -7.53 21.90 -23.14
CA ASN A 18 -8.31 22.49 -22.03
C ASN A 18 -9.84 22.42 -22.25
N SER A 19 -10.33 21.58 -23.16
CA SER A 19 -11.75 21.22 -23.24
C SER A 19 -11.98 19.81 -22.70
N PHE A 20 -11.66 19.61 -21.43
CA PHE A 20 -12.33 18.62 -20.59
C PHE A 20 -13.01 19.43 -19.50
N THR A 21 -14.33 19.42 -19.56
CA THR A 21 -15.29 20.18 -18.76
C THR A 21 -14.83 20.36 -17.31
N GLU A 22 -14.89 21.60 -16.82
CA GLU A 22 -14.88 21.91 -15.39
C GLU A 22 -15.90 20.99 -14.72
N PHE A 23 -15.37 20.03 -13.95
CA PHE A 23 -16.13 19.05 -13.20
C PHE A 23 -16.51 19.73 -11.89
N ASP A 24 -17.79 20.04 -11.73
CA ASP A 24 -18.34 20.77 -10.59
C ASP A 24 -18.23 19.89 -9.34
N SER A 25 -17.06 19.96 -8.70
CA SER A 25 -16.63 19.09 -7.61
C SER A 25 -17.61 18.94 -6.44
N ASN A 26 -18.56 19.87 -6.26
CA ASN A 26 -19.54 19.83 -5.18
C ASN A 26 -20.86 19.13 -5.54
N ALA A 27 -21.25 19.10 -6.81
CA ALA A 27 -22.50 18.45 -7.25
C ALA A 27 -22.31 16.93 -7.38
N ASP A 28 -21.18 16.50 -7.94
CA ASP A 28 -20.84 15.08 -8.10
C ASP A 28 -20.56 14.39 -6.75
N LEU A 29 -20.10 15.13 -5.72
CA LEU A 29 -19.93 14.61 -4.36
C LEU A 29 -21.28 14.35 -3.65
N HIS A 30 -22.32 15.10 -4.00
CA HIS A 30 -23.67 14.88 -3.47
C HIS A 30 -24.37 13.71 -4.18
N GLU A 31 -24.22 13.60 -5.49
CA GLU A 31 -24.79 12.51 -6.30
C GLU A 31 -24.08 11.17 -6.04
N THR A 32 -22.77 11.19 -5.80
CA THR A 32 -22.02 9.99 -5.37
C THR A 32 -22.39 9.53 -3.97
N LYS A 33 -22.66 10.43 -3.01
CA LYS A 33 -23.17 10.05 -1.68
C LYS A 33 -24.53 9.36 -1.76
N GLU A 34 -25.47 9.87 -2.55
CA GLU A 34 -26.79 9.26 -2.69
C GLU A 34 -26.79 7.88 -3.36
N VAL A 35 -25.86 7.62 -4.28
CA VAL A 35 -25.69 6.29 -4.90
C VAL A 35 -24.99 5.33 -3.95
N ILE A 36 -24.02 5.81 -3.16
CA ILE A 36 -23.30 5.02 -2.15
C ILE A 36 -24.25 4.61 -1.01
N ASP A 37 -25.13 5.50 -0.56
CA ASP A 37 -26.09 5.21 0.52
C ASP A 37 -27.19 4.23 0.09
N LYS A 38 -27.49 4.12 -1.22
CA LYS A 38 -28.48 3.17 -1.77
C LYS A 38 -27.94 1.76 -2.03
N GLU A 39 -26.61 1.59 -2.09
CA GLU A 39 -25.93 0.30 -2.25
C GLU A 39 -25.34 -0.26 -0.94
N ALA A 40 -25.69 0.34 0.21
CA ALA A 40 -25.26 -0.12 1.52
C ALA A 40 -25.76 -1.56 1.79
N LEU A 41 -24.83 -2.51 1.78
CA LEU A 41 -25.07 -3.93 2.00
C LEU A 41 -25.67 -4.18 3.40
N PRO A 42 -26.76 -4.96 3.52
CA PRO A 42 -27.24 -5.42 4.80
C PRO A 42 -26.35 -6.57 5.29
N GLY A 43 -25.50 -6.29 6.27
CA GLY A 43 -24.75 -7.32 7.01
C GLY A 43 -23.30 -7.47 6.59
N GLY A 44 -22.43 -6.68 7.21
CA GLY A 44 -20.98 -6.88 7.21
C GLY A 44 -20.37 -6.07 8.35
N SER A 45 -19.76 -6.74 9.32
CA SER A 45 -19.06 -6.10 10.44
C SER A 45 -17.87 -5.29 9.92
N GLY A 46 -17.84 -3.98 10.17
CA GLY A 46 -16.60 -3.19 10.18
C GLY A 46 -16.60 -1.94 9.29
N GLY A 47 -16.52 -0.76 9.93
CA GLY A 47 -16.47 0.52 9.23
C GLY A 47 -15.31 0.71 8.25
N TYR A 48 -14.17 0.02 8.46
CA TYR A 48 -12.98 0.17 7.59
C TYR A 48 -13.20 -0.38 6.18
N GLU A 49 -13.98 -1.45 6.04
CA GLU A 49 -14.21 -2.10 4.75
C GLU A 49 -15.11 -1.22 3.89
N HIS A 50 -16.16 -0.68 4.49
CA HIS A 50 -17.05 0.27 3.83
C HIS A 50 -16.31 1.54 3.37
N ASP A 51 -15.48 2.13 4.24
CA ASP A 51 -14.67 3.31 3.90
C ASP A 51 -13.64 3.03 2.80
N PHE A 52 -13.04 1.84 2.79
CA PHE A 52 -12.12 1.43 1.74
C PHE A 52 -12.84 1.24 0.40
N LEU A 53 -13.96 0.50 0.37
CA LEU A 53 -14.68 0.21 -0.86
C LEU A 53 -15.27 1.49 -1.47
N THR A 54 -15.78 2.42 -0.65
CA THR A 54 -16.28 3.72 -1.13
C THR A 54 -15.15 4.59 -1.71
N THR A 55 -13.99 4.66 -1.05
CA THR A 55 -12.81 5.37 -1.56
C THR A 55 -12.29 4.72 -2.85
N PHE A 56 -12.25 3.39 -2.88
CA PHE A 56 -11.84 2.62 -4.05
C PHE A 56 -12.78 2.89 -5.23
N MET A 57 -14.10 2.84 -5.03
CA MET A 57 -15.11 3.09 -6.06
C MET A 57 -15.03 4.52 -6.60
N THR A 58 -14.84 5.50 -5.73
CA THR A 58 -14.65 6.90 -6.13
C THR A 58 -13.45 7.04 -7.07
N ARG A 59 -12.33 6.41 -6.72
CA ARG A 59 -11.11 6.43 -7.55
C ARG A 59 -11.25 5.56 -8.80
N ALA A 60 -11.93 4.42 -8.70
CA ALA A 60 -12.13 3.50 -9.81
C ALA A 60 -13.07 4.08 -10.87
N LYS A 61 -14.10 4.85 -10.50
CA LYS A 61 -14.97 5.57 -11.45
C LYS A 61 -14.17 6.59 -12.28
N ILE A 62 -13.19 7.26 -11.69
CA ILE A 62 -12.29 8.19 -12.39
C ILE A 62 -11.38 7.46 -13.40
N VAL A 63 -10.97 6.23 -13.08
CA VAL A 63 -10.04 5.44 -13.92
C VAL A 63 -10.79 4.63 -14.99
N PHE A 64 -11.95 4.09 -14.64
CA PHE A 64 -12.77 3.18 -15.43
C PHE A 64 -14.20 3.73 -15.53
N PRO A 65 -14.44 4.76 -16.37
CA PRO A 65 -15.77 5.36 -16.53
C PRO A 65 -16.81 4.41 -17.17
N ARG A 66 -16.42 3.18 -17.52
CA ARG A 66 -17.17 2.29 -18.41
C ARG A 66 -17.71 1.01 -17.77
N SER A 67 -17.51 0.78 -16.47
CA SER A 67 -18.01 -0.43 -15.79
C SER A 67 -19.30 -0.12 -15.04
N PRO A 68 -20.49 -0.49 -15.55
CA PRO A 68 -21.76 -0.10 -14.94
C PRO A 68 -22.22 -1.08 -13.86
N TYR A 69 -21.52 -2.20 -13.62
CA TYR A 69 -22.04 -3.34 -12.83
C TYR A 69 -20.98 -4.07 -12.00
N LEU A 70 -20.02 -3.37 -11.42
CA LEU A 70 -19.10 -4.03 -10.48
C LEU A 70 -19.78 -4.21 -9.12
N ASN A 71 -20.53 -5.31 -8.95
CA ASN A 71 -20.98 -5.72 -7.63
C ASN A 71 -19.78 -6.24 -6.83
N LEU A 72 -19.22 -5.37 -5.98
CA LEU A 72 -18.02 -5.66 -5.19
C LEU A 72 -18.22 -6.78 -4.17
N ALA A 73 -19.42 -6.94 -3.62
CA ALA A 73 -19.72 -8.02 -2.69
C ALA A 73 -19.62 -9.39 -3.38
N THR A 74 -20.14 -9.49 -4.60
CA THR A 74 -20.02 -10.70 -5.42
C THR A 74 -18.58 -10.88 -5.94
N ALA A 75 -17.93 -9.80 -6.35
CA ALA A 75 -16.54 -9.84 -6.82
C ALA A 75 -15.58 -10.32 -5.72
N ARG A 76 -15.77 -9.89 -4.47
CA ARG A 76 -14.99 -10.37 -3.32
C ARG A 76 -15.06 -11.88 -3.22
N ASN A 77 -16.26 -12.44 -3.14
CA ASN A 77 -16.44 -13.89 -2.98
C ASN A 77 -15.87 -14.67 -4.17
N ASN A 78 -15.96 -14.12 -5.38
CA ASN A 78 -15.48 -14.77 -6.59
C ASN A 78 -13.95 -14.72 -6.76
N TYR A 79 -13.30 -13.66 -6.26
CA TYR A 79 -11.88 -13.40 -6.52
C TYR A 79 -11.00 -13.45 -5.26
N GLN A 80 -11.55 -13.68 -4.07
CA GLN A 80 -10.77 -13.77 -2.82
C GLN A 80 -9.70 -14.87 -2.87
N SER A 81 -9.97 -15.96 -3.58
CA SER A 81 -9.02 -17.06 -3.74
C SER A 81 -7.81 -16.71 -4.62
N TRP A 82 -7.88 -15.64 -5.42
CA TRP A 82 -6.80 -15.26 -6.33
C TRP A 82 -5.54 -14.81 -5.59
N ASP A 83 -5.67 -14.27 -4.39
CA ASP A 83 -4.51 -13.86 -3.58
C ASP A 83 -3.66 -15.06 -3.13
N GLN A 84 -4.24 -16.27 -3.08
CA GLN A 84 -3.50 -17.48 -2.72
C GLN A 84 -2.64 -18.00 -3.90
N ASP A 85 -3.03 -17.70 -5.14
CA ASP A 85 -2.33 -18.15 -6.33
C ASP A 85 -0.97 -17.43 -6.47
N SER A 86 0.11 -18.18 -6.67
CA SER A 86 1.46 -17.62 -6.79
C SER A 86 1.69 -16.91 -8.13
N GLY A 87 1.06 -17.39 -9.21
CA GLY A 87 1.15 -16.79 -10.53
C GLY A 87 0.52 -15.39 -10.55
N PHE A 88 -0.68 -15.28 -9.98
CA PHE A 88 -1.36 -14.00 -9.81
C PHE A 88 -0.54 -13.02 -8.97
N ARG A 89 -0.02 -13.46 -7.81
CA ARG A 89 0.85 -12.63 -6.96
C ARG A 89 2.10 -12.12 -7.68
N THR A 90 2.75 -12.99 -8.45
CA THR A 90 3.93 -12.62 -9.25
C THR A 90 3.62 -11.52 -10.26
N ILE A 91 2.48 -11.61 -10.94
CA ILE A 91 2.03 -10.60 -11.92
C ILE A 91 1.74 -9.28 -11.22
N VAL A 92 1.03 -9.31 -10.09
CA VAL A 92 0.69 -8.11 -9.30
C VAL A 92 1.97 -7.43 -8.78
N GLY A 93 2.92 -8.21 -8.25
CA GLY A 93 4.19 -7.69 -7.77
C GLY A 93 5.05 -7.10 -8.90
N ALA A 94 5.12 -7.75 -10.06
CA ALA A 94 5.82 -7.22 -11.23
C ALA A 94 5.20 -5.90 -11.72
N LEU A 95 3.87 -5.81 -11.72
CA LEU A 95 3.15 -4.59 -12.05
C LEU A 95 3.47 -3.47 -11.04
N ASP A 96 3.46 -3.75 -9.74
CA ASP A 96 3.78 -2.74 -8.72
C ASP A 96 5.22 -2.25 -8.83
N VAL A 97 6.20 -3.15 -9.05
CA VAL A 97 7.61 -2.77 -9.31
C VAL A 97 7.71 -1.81 -10.49
N PHE A 98 7.03 -2.11 -11.60
CA PHE A 98 7.03 -1.27 -12.78
C PHE A 98 6.40 0.11 -12.50
N LEU A 99 5.25 0.14 -11.83
CA LEU A 99 4.54 1.39 -11.53
C LEU A 99 5.27 2.26 -10.49
N VAL A 100 6.01 1.65 -9.55
CA VAL A 100 6.88 2.36 -8.61
C VAL A 100 8.05 3.00 -9.34
N LYS A 101 8.66 2.29 -10.29
CA LYS A 101 9.78 2.80 -11.10
C LYS A 101 9.36 3.92 -12.06
N PHE A 102 8.12 3.86 -12.57
CA PHE A 102 7.57 4.82 -13.53
C PHE A 102 6.30 5.52 -13.00
N PRO A 103 6.42 6.45 -12.04
CA PRO A 103 5.26 7.07 -11.39
C PRO A 103 4.43 7.94 -12.34
N ASN A 104 5.03 8.46 -13.42
CA ASN A 104 4.37 9.32 -14.41
C ASN A 104 3.71 8.52 -15.56
N HIS A 105 3.67 7.19 -15.47
CA HIS A 105 3.04 6.36 -16.50
C HIS A 105 1.51 6.51 -16.48
N SER A 106 0.86 6.36 -17.63
CA SER A 106 -0.61 6.46 -17.76
C SER A 106 -1.36 5.47 -16.85
N LEU A 107 -0.75 4.31 -16.59
CA LEU A 107 -1.29 3.24 -15.73
C LEU A 107 -0.88 3.39 -14.25
N SER A 108 -0.24 4.48 -13.84
CA SER A 108 0.15 4.72 -12.43
C SER A 108 -1.04 4.62 -11.46
N LYS A 109 -2.25 4.94 -11.94
CA LYS A 109 -3.48 4.83 -11.14
C LYS A 109 -3.82 3.40 -10.71
N PHE A 110 -3.37 2.37 -11.44
CA PHE A 110 -3.56 0.96 -11.06
C PHE A 110 -2.88 0.59 -9.74
N ARG A 111 -1.93 1.41 -9.29
CA ARG A 111 -1.21 1.20 -8.04
C ARG A 111 -2.14 1.11 -6.83
N MET A 112 -3.33 1.71 -6.89
CA MET A 112 -4.35 1.60 -5.82
C MET A 112 -4.69 0.15 -5.45
N GLY A 113 -4.63 -0.79 -6.39
CA GLY A 113 -4.86 -2.21 -6.13
C GLY A 113 -3.59 -3.02 -5.85
N THR A 114 -2.42 -2.54 -6.28
CA THR A 114 -1.15 -3.28 -6.19
C THR A 114 -0.28 -2.86 -4.99
N ILE A 115 -0.55 -1.70 -4.36
CA ILE A 115 0.11 -1.26 -3.11
C ILE A 115 0.26 -2.36 -2.04
N PRO A 116 -0.76 -3.20 -1.73
CA PRO A 116 -0.63 -4.21 -0.68
C PRO A 116 0.38 -5.32 -0.99
N SER A 117 0.83 -5.45 -2.25
CA SER A 117 1.91 -6.37 -2.64
C SER A 117 3.26 -5.93 -2.05
N ARG A 118 3.48 -4.62 -1.94
CA ARG A 118 4.73 -4.07 -1.42
C ARG A 118 4.83 -4.25 0.10
N TRP A 119 5.94 -4.81 0.56
CA TRP A 119 6.20 -5.14 1.96
C TRP A 119 5.24 -6.18 2.55
N ARG A 120 4.65 -7.03 1.69
CA ARG A 120 3.88 -8.18 2.13
C ARG A 120 4.74 -9.10 3.00
N ASP A 121 4.15 -9.61 4.07
CA ASP A 121 4.81 -10.43 5.09
C ASP A 121 6.04 -9.79 5.76
N CYS A 122 6.19 -8.47 5.70
CA CYS A 122 7.27 -7.71 6.35
C CYS A 122 6.76 -6.83 7.52
N SER A 123 5.71 -7.28 8.20
CA SER A 123 5.00 -6.47 9.20
C SER A 123 5.85 -6.09 10.41
N ALA A 124 6.75 -6.97 10.88
CA ALA A 124 7.61 -6.66 12.03
C ALA A 124 8.65 -5.60 11.66
N LEU A 125 9.29 -5.74 10.48
CA LEU A 125 10.23 -4.77 9.94
C LEU A 125 9.58 -3.39 9.73
N LYS A 126 8.38 -3.36 9.15
CA LYS A 126 7.60 -2.13 8.96
C LYS A 126 7.31 -1.43 10.29
N SER A 127 7.00 -2.19 11.34
CA SER A 127 6.68 -1.65 12.65
C SER A 127 7.91 -1.04 13.34
N ILE A 128 9.09 -1.63 13.15
CA ILE A 128 10.37 -1.01 13.58
C ILE A 128 10.59 0.32 12.85
N TYR A 129 10.46 0.34 11.52
CA TYR A 129 10.64 1.57 10.74
C TYR A 129 9.71 2.69 11.17
N GLU A 130 8.46 2.37 11.47
CA GLU A 130 7.47 3.34 11.92
C GLU A 130 7.76 3.92 13.30
N ILE A 131 8.28 3.11 14.24
CA ILE A 131 8.78 3.64 15.51
C ILE A 131 9.96 4.58 15.27
N ILE A 132 10.90 4.17 14.40
CA ILE A 132 12.09 4.98 14.11
C ILE A 132 11.72 6.33 13.49
N GLU A 133 10.82 6.30 12.51
CA GLU A 133 10.33 7.48 11.80
C GLU A 133 9.55 8.41 12.74
N ARG A 134 8.69 7.88 13.62
CA ARG A 134 7.83 8.69 14.48
C ARG A 134 8.48 9.20 15.75
N TYR A 135 9.40 8.44 16.35
CA TYR A 135 9.84 8.70 17.72
C TYR A 135 11.36 8.86 17.90
N THR A 136 12.20 8.24 17.08
CA THR A 136 13.67 8.25 17.32
C THR A 136 14.48 9.06 16.31
N LEU A 137 13.83 9.85 15.45
CA LEU A 137 14.48 10.79 14.53
C LEU A 137 15.57 10.12 13.67
N GLU A 138 15.20 9.01 13.02
CA GLU A 138 15.92 8.30 11.95
C GLU A 138 17.05 7.34 12.34
N LYS A 139 17.53 7.33 13.58
CA LYS A 139 18.67 6.48 13.95
C LYS A 139 18.25 5.14 14.54
N LEU A 140 18.45 4.07 13.76
CA LEU A 140 18.31 2.68 14.20
C LEU A 140 19.06 2.38 15.51
N ILE A 141 20.26 2.93 15.69
CA ILE A 141 21.07 2.71 16.91
C ILE A 141 20.36 3.17 18.20
N VAL A 142 19.50 4.19 18.11
CA VAL A 142 18.73 4.72 19.24
C VAL A 142 17.57 3.78 19.57
N PHE A 143 16.94 3.18 18.57
CA PHE A 143 15.94 2.15 18.80
C PHE A 143 16.55 0.93 19.47
N LEU A 144 17.73 0.49 19.01
CA LEU A 144 18.43 -0.67 19.59
C LEU A 144 18.85 -0.44 21.05
N SER A 145 19.16 0.79 21.46
CA SER A 145 19.47 1.07 22.87
C SER A 145 18.25 1.03 23.80
N TRP A 146 17.04 1.01 23.25
CA TRP A 146 15.80 0.86 24.02
C TRP A 146 15.37 -0.61 24.14
N CYS A 147 16.03 -1.53 23.43
CA CYS A 147 15.81 -2.96 23.56
C CYS A 147 16.60 -3.47 24.78
N TRP A 148 15.90 -3.76 25.87
CA TRP A 148 16.51 -4.22 27.13
C TRP A 148 16.31 -5.71 27.41
N GLU A 149 15.50 -6.38 26.59
CA GLU A 149 15.14 -7.78 26.77
C GLU A 149 16.04 -8.69 25.91
N ASP A 150 16.62 -9.72 26.54
CA ASP A 150 17.55 -10.65 25.88
C ASP A 150 16.90 -11.39 24.71
N ALA A 151 15.59 -11.63 24.78
CA ALA A 151 14.82 -12.30 23.72
C ALA A 151 14.72 -11.48 22.41
N LEU A 152 14.92 -10.16 22.45
CA LEU A 152 14.83 -9.30 21.27
C LEU A 152 16.09 -9.38 20.38
N PHE A 153 17.26 -9.49 20.99
CA PHE A 153 18.53 -9.47 20.28
C PHE A 153 18.68 -10.54 19.19
N PRO A 154 18.35 -11.83 19.41
CA PRO A 154 18.49 -12.84 18.36
C PRO A 154 17.52 -12.60 17.18
N GLU A 155 16.32 -12.06 17.44
CA GLU A 155 15.38 -11.68 16.38
C GLU A 155 15.92 -10.49 15.56
N ILE A 156 16.42 -9.45 16.24
CA ILE A 156 17.00 -8.26 15.60
C ILE A 156 18.25 -8.63 14.78
N GLU A 157 19.13 -9.45 15.33
CA GLU A 157 20.33 -9.91 14.65
C GLU A 157 19.97 -10.73 13.40
N SER A 158 19.01 -11.65 13.52
CA SER A 158 18.49 -12.44 12.40
C SER A 158 17.88 -11.58 11.30
N MET A 159 17.15 -10.52 11.68
CA MET A 159 16.62 -9.55 10.72
C MET A 159 17.76 -8.80 10.02
N TRP A 160 18.68 -8.19 10.76
CA TRP A 160 19.69 -7.30 10.20
C TRP A 160 20.79 -8.02 9.41
N ALA A 161 21.19 -9.21 9.83
CA ALA A 161 22.12 -10.04 9.07
C ALA A 161 21.60 -10.35 7.65
N LYS A 162 20.27 -10.44 7.47
CA LYS A 162 19.62 -10.74 6.18
C LYS A 162 19.24 -9.49 5.38
N VAL A 163 19.14 -8.33 6.04
CA VAL A 163 18.75 -7.03 5.47
C VAL A 163 19.91 -6.35 4.74
N ILE A 164 21.13 -6.49 5.24
CA ILE A 164 22.31 -5.75 4.75
C ILE A 164 22.64 -6.05 3.28
N SER A 165 22.24 -7.21 2.73
CA SER A 165 22.46 -7.53 1.31
C SER A 165 21.43 -6.92 0.35
N ALA A 166 20.25 -6.51 0.84
CA ALA A 166 19.08 -6.23 -0.01
C ALA A 166 18.46 -4.83 0.15
N HIS A 167 18.71 -4.12 1.26
CA HIS A 167 18.14 -2.80 1.53
C HIS A 167 18.80 -1.62 0.78
N GLY A 168 19.96 -1.83 0.17
CA GLY A 168 20.72 -0.75 -0.49
C GLY A 168 20.11 -0.24 -1.80
N GLN A 169 19.06 -0.88 -2.31
CA GLN A 169 18.44 -0.51 -3.59
C GLN A 169 17.01 -0.02 -3.37
N PRO A 170 16.72 1.28 -3.57
CA PRO A 170 15.38 1.84 -3.39
C PRO A 170 14.34 1.23 -4.36
N ASP A 171 14.80 0.75 -5.52
CA ASP A 171 14.00 0.06 -6.54
C ASP A 171 14.23 -1.46 -6.54
N GLY A 172 14.73 -2.01 -5.41
CA GLY A 172 15.01 -3.43 -5.29
C GLY A 172 13.74 -4.30 -5.27
N TYR A 173 13.90 -5.58 -5.62
CA TYR A 173 12.83 -6.58 -5.53
C TYR A 173 12.55 -7.05 -4.09
N PHE A 174 13.37 -6.60 -3.13
CA PHE A 174 13.29 -7.00 -1.73
C PHE A 174 11.90 -6.83 -1.10
N PRO A 175 11.18 -5.69 -1.28
CA PRO A 175 9.84 -5.52 -0.71
C PRO A 175 8.80 -6.51 -1.24
N TYR A 176 9.09 -7.20 -2.34
CA TYR A 176 8.19 -8.13 -3.03
C TYR A 176 8.64 -9.58 -2.91
N MET A 177 9.56 -9.89 -1.99
CA MET A 177 10.12 -11.24 -1.84
C MET A 177 9.06 -12.33 -1.59
N ALA A 178 7.95 -11.97 -0.94
CA ALA A 178 6.83 -12.88 -0.70
C ALA A 178 6.01 -13.16 -1.97
N ASP A 179 5.80 -12.13 -2.80
CA ASP A 179 4.99 -12.25 -4.03
C ASP A 179 5.73 -12.87 -5.20
N PHE A 180 7.05 -12.67 -5.29
CA PHE A 180 7.91 -13.37 -6.25
C PHE A 180 8.30 -14.78 -5.80
N GLY A 181 7.93 -15.19 -4.58
CA GLY A 181 8.27 -16.51 -4.05
C GLY A 181 9.77 -16.73 -3.82
N PHE A 182 10.55 -15.66 -3.62
CA PHE A 182 11.98 -15.79 -3.27
C PHE A 182 12.16 -16.43 -1.88
N VAL A 183 11.16 -16.29 -1.02
CA VAL A 183 11.18 -16.80 0.35
C VAL A 183 9.85 -17.48 0.65
N ASN A 184 9.89 -18.73 1.11
CA ASN A 184 8.68 -19.47 1.51
C ASN A 184 8.07 -18.96 2.82
N ARG A 185 8.91 -18.49 3.76
CA ARG A 185 8.51 -17.90 5.03
C ARG A 185 9.34 -16.66 5.29
N SER A 186 8.69 -15.49 5.29
CA SER A 186 9.37 -14.22 5.53
C SER A 186 10.04 -14.21 6.92
N PRO A 187 11.36 -13.95 7.00
CA PRO A 187 12.06 -13.72 8.26
C PRO A 187 11.68 -12.37 8.89
N TYR A 188 10.87 -11.53 8.22
CA TYR A 188 10.44 -10.20 8.71
C TYR A 188 8.97 -10.15 9.13
N SER A 189 8.30 -11.30 9.13
CA SER A 189 6.91 -11.43 9.57
C SER A 189 6.81 -11.39 11.09
N THR A 190 5.64 -11.02 11.62
CA THR A 190 5.35 -11.04 13.05
C THR A 190 5.39 -12.47 13.60
N THR A 191 4.92 -13.45 12.83
CA THR A 191 4.94 -14.87 13.21
C THR A 191 6.35 -15.44 13.35
N SER A 192 7.34 -14.83 12.69
CA SER A 192 8.75 -15.22 12.83
C SER A 192 9.50 -14.41 13.89
N ASN A 193 8.96 -13.25 14.32
CA ASN A 193 9.58 -12.35 15.29
C ASN A 193 8.53 -11.83 16.30
N PRO A 194 7.98 -12.73 17.14
CA PRO A 194 6.94 -12.37 18.10
C PRO A 194 7.44 -11.42 19.18
N ALA A 195 8.70 -11.55 19.64
CA ALA A 195 9.21 -10.71 20.73
C ALA A 195 9.31 -9.24 20.31
N ILE A 196 9.86 -8.98 19.11
CA ILE A 196 9.92 -7.63 18.53
C ILE A 196 8.52 -7.06 18.34
N HIS A 197 7.61 -7.85 17.77
CA HIS A 197 6.25 -7.39 17.50
C HIS A 197 5.50 -7.02 18.78
N LEU A 198 5.65 -7.82 19.84
CA LEU A 198 5.09 -7.53 21.17
C LEU A 198 5.69 -6.26 21.77
N PHE A 199 7.01 -6.13 21.74
CA PHE A 199 7.71 -4.95 22.27
C PHE A 199 7.25 -3.66 21.59
N VAL A 200 7.25 -3.66 20.26
CA VAL A 200 6.84 -2.52 19.42
C VAL A 200 5.36 -2.18 19.64
N SER A 201 4.48 -3.18 19.68
CA SER A 201 3.05 -2.98 19.91
C SER A 201 2.75 -2.42 21.30
N THR A 202 3.48 -2.88 22.32
CA THR A 202 3.38 -2.36 23.69
C THR A 202 3.83 -0.92 23.77
N LEU A 203 4.95 -0.56 23.11
CA LEU A 203 5.40 0.83 23.01
C LEU A 203 4.34 1.73 22.36
N PHE A 204 3.74 1.30 21.23
CA PHE A 204 2.66 2.04 20.59
C PHE A 204 1.45 2.22 21.52
N ALA A 205 1.07 1.20 22.28
CA ALA A 205 -0.04 1.29 23.24
C ALA A 205 0.28 2.26 24.39
N CYS A 206 1.50 2.23 24.94
CA CYS A 206 1.95 3.19 25.96
C CYS A 206 1.96 4.63 25.47
N LEU A 207 2.22 4.84 24.17
CA LEU A 207 2.21 6.16 23.52
C LEU A 207 0.81 6.61 23.10
N GLY A 208 -0.23 5.81 23.39
CA GLY A 208 -1.63 6.13 23.07
C GLY A 208 -2.00 5.92 21.60
N ASP A 209 -1.19 5.21 20.82
CA ASP A 209 -1.48 4.93 19.41
C ASP A 209 -2.53 3.81 19.29
N LYS A 210 -3.62 4.10 18.57
CA LYS A 210 -4.71 3.16 18.26
C LYS A 210 -4.21 1.89 17.57
N ARG A 211 -3.10 1.97 16.82
CA ARG A 211 -2.49 0.80 16.18
C ARG A 211 -1.97 -0.21 17.19
N GLY A 212 -1.31 0.26 18.26
CA GLY A 212 -0.78 -0.62 19.31
C GLY A 212 -1.92 -1.37 20.01
N PHE A 213 -3.01 -0.67 20.35
CA PHE A 213 -4.18 -1.27 20.99
C PHE A 213 -4.88 -2.33 20.14
N ASN A 214 -4.94 -2.13 18.82
CA ASN A 214 -5.63 -3.02 17.89
C ASN A 214 -4.71 -4.10 17.29
N SER A 215 -3.46 -4.21 17.75
CA SER A 215 -2.53 -5.22 17.28
C SER A 215 -2.86 -6.59 17.87
N LEU A 216 -2.76 -7.63 17.06
CA LEU A 216 -2.84 -9.01 17.54
C LEU A 216 -1.46 -9.39 18.08
N ILE A 217 -1.42 -9.77 19.36
CA ILE A 217 -0.24 -10.36 20.00
C ILE A 217 -0.28 -11.86 19.68
N GLN A 218 0.80 -12.37 19.06
CA GLN A 218 0.94 -13.76 18.60
C GLN A 218 1.85 -14.54 19.54
#